data_AF-A0A367QI21-F1
#
_entry.id   AF-A0A367QI21-F1
#
_cell.length_a   1.000
_cell.length_b   1.000
_cell.length_c   1.000
_cell.angle_alpha   90.00
_cell.angle_beta   90.00
_cell.angle_gamma   90.00
#
_symmetry.space_group_name_H-M   'P 1'
#
loop_
_entity.id
_entity.type
_entity.pdbx_description
1 polymer ?
#
loop_
_entity_poly.entity_id
_entity_poly.type
_entity_poly.pdbx_seq_one_letter_code
_entity_poly.pdbx_strand_id
1 'polypeptide(L)'
;MGSDSASKETQLINDLKEILLPWEKHFIDQIKQAYLACIPDELRKVWKDKTPTPNSLEEILAELQDIPQGETYIIRFIGYLLVDTEISKNIGSDLNQLGKQNANNFSVLLDKLKHEKRELEKDQDIPTYLMISLEKSSQSQNLYYVNAWFVSHENKGNFDCKKNQRCESLKLENQKIELRKIPLLLEELMNEVNRNQYLNKNCNQPMVILFLPFNLLNKPVDCYKYGERTIGCSFQLVLRYKERLKNKYGNEKIWHYKWKKLHSQDSNSKMIISADCEKLYAELQKADSVCLHSIKPLSKKNIDDLNSSATPVAIWLRNIPKKINYQDELNELIKDFQQKTHYLPKLIHEKRKDAVDIHKDNHIGHHLSILWEDPELLLPHIDYE
;
A
#
# COMPACT_ATOMS: atom_id res chain seq x y z
N MET A 1 1.70 -32.87 -39.08
CA MET A 1 1.99 -33.00 -37.64
C MET A 1 1.31 -31.93 -36.78
N GLY A 2 0.30 -31.18 -37.27
CA GLY A 2 -0.35 -30.10 -36.50
C GLY A 2 -1.75 -30.42 -35.93
N SER A 3 -2.35 -31.58 -36.23
CA SER A 3 -3.72 -31.89 -35.79
C SER A 3 -3.80 -32.47 -34.37
N ASP A 4 -2.77 -33.17 -33.91
CA ASP A 4 -2.75 -33.82 -32.59
C ASP A 4 -2.50 -32.84 -31.43
N SER A 5 -1.77 -31.74 -31.65
CA SER A 5 -1.49 -30.77 -30.58
C SER A 5 -2.70 -29.88 -30.28
N ALA A 6 -3.39 -29.40 -31.32
CA ALA A 6 -4.59 -28.56 -31.17
C ALA A 6 -5.75 -29.32 -30.49
N SER A 7 -5.86 -30.63 -30.74
CA SER A 7 -6.86 -31.48 -30.07
C SER A 7 -6.56 -31.68 -28.59
N LYS A 8 -5.28 -31.77 -28.20
CA LYS A 8 -4.86 -31.94 -26.80
C LYS A 8 -5.02 -30.66 -25.99
N GLU A 9 -4.65 -29.53 -26.57
CA GLU A 9 -4.79 -28.21 -25.95
C GLU A 9 -6.26 -27.88 -25.67
N THR A 10 -7.15 -28.15 -26.63
CA THR A 10 -8.60 -27.95 -26.45
C THR A 10 -9.15 -28.84 -25.33
N GLN A 11 -8.69 -30.09 -25.25
CA GLN A 11 -9.10 -31.00 -24.16
C GLN A 11 -8.60 -30.50 -22.80
N LEU A 12 -7.35 -30.05 -22.71
CA LEU A 12 -6.77 -29.49 -21.50
C LEU A 12 -7.55 -28.27 -20.98
N ILE A 13 -7.96 -27.36 -21.87
CA ILE A 13 -8.79 -26.20 -21.51
C ILE A 13 -10.16 -26.64 -20.97
N ASN A 14 -10.80 -27.62 -21.61
CA ASN A 14 -12.10 -28.13 -21.17
C ASN A 14 -12.00 -28.79 -19.79
N ASP A 15 -11.00 -29.65 -19.57
CA ASP A 15 -10.75 -30.30 -18.28
C ASP A 15 -10.48 -29.26 -17.19
N LEU A 16 -9.68 -28.23 -17.50
CA LEU A 16 -9.38 -27.14 -16.57
C LEU A 16 -10.62 -26.30 -16.26
N LYS A 17 -11.48 -26.06 -17.26
CA LYS A 17 -12.75 -25.34 -17.09
C LYS A 17 -13.68 -26.11 -16.15
N GLU A 18 -13.81 -27.42 -16.32
CA GLU A 18 -14.65 -28.26 -15.44
C GLU A 18 -14.20 -28.21 -13.98
N ILE A 19 -12.88 -28.17 -13.74
CA ILE A 19 -12.31 -28.06 -12.39
C ILE A 19 -12.56 -26.67 -11.78
N LEU A 20 -12.36 -25.59 -12.54
CA LEU A 20 -12.36 -24.22 -12.01
C LEU A 20 -13.73 -23.54 -11.97
N LEU A 21 -14.63 -23.87 -12.90
CA LEU A 21 -15.93 -23.19 -13.05
C LEU A 21 -16.79 -23.21 -11.76
N PRO A 22 -16.88 -24.31 -10.99
CA PRO A 22 -17.64 -24.32 -9.73
C PRO A 22 -17.10 -23.34 -8.68
N TRP A 23 -15.84 -22.94 -8.80
CA TRP A 23 -15.12 -22.15 -7.82
C TRP A 23 -14.83 -20.71 -8.25
N GLU A 24 -15.18 -20.34 -9.49
CA GLU A 24 -14.85 -19.05 -10.08
C GLU A 24 -15.22 -17.89 -9.14
N LYS A 25 -16.45 -17.84 -8.63
CA LYS A 25 -16.91 -16.76 -7.75
C LYS A 25 -16.11 -16.63 -6.45
N HIS A 26 -15.53 -17.73 -5.96
CA HIS A 26 -14.79 -17.77 -4.71
C HIS A 26 -13.31 -17.41 -4.90
N PHE A 27 -12.76 -17.71 -6.08
CA PHE A 27 -11.32 -17.60 -6.34
C PHE A 27 -10.97 -16.77 -7.58
N ILE A 28 -11.88 -15.96 -8.12
CA ILE A 28 -11.64 -15.21 -9.36
C ILE A 28 -10.40 -14.32 -9.26
N ASP A 29 -10.13 -13.72 -8.09
CA ASP A 29 -8.95 -12.89 -7.88
C ASP A 29 -7.66 -13.72 -7.92
N GLN A 30 -7.63 -14.86 -7.24
CA GLN A 30 -6.50 -15.80 -7.24
C GLN A 30 -6.29 -16.42 -8.63
N ILE A 31 -7.37 -16.73 -9.35
CA ILE A 31 -7.34 -17.21 -10.75
C ILE A 31 -6.72 -16.13 -11.65
N LYS A 32 -7.14 -14.87 -11.51
CA LYS A 32 -6.51 -13.74 -12.21
C LYS A 32 -5.02 -13.62 -11.88
N GLN A 33 -4.64 -13.73 -10.60
CA GLN A 33 -3.23 -13.66 -10.21
C GLN A 33 -2.40 -14.78 -10.85
N ALA A 34 -2.92 -16.02 -10.87
CA ALA A 34 -2.22 -17.14 -11.49
C ALA A 34 -2.09 -16.97 -13.02
N TYR A 35 -3.13 -16.48 -13.69
CA TYR A 35 -3.13 -16.18 -15.12
C TYR A 35 -2.05 -15.15 -15.44
N LEU A 36 -2.04 -14.08 -14.66
CA LEU A 36 -1.07 -13.04 -14.82
C LEU A 36 0.35 -13.55 -14.56
N ALA A 37 0.58 -14.35 -13.52
CA ALA A 37 1.90 -14.88 -13.23
C ALA A 37 2.44 -15.82 -14.33
N CYS A 38 1.57 -16.48 -15.12
CA CYS A 38 2.01 -17.44 -16.13
C CYS A 38 2.51 -16.82 -17.44
N ILE A 39 2.11 -15.58 -17.75
CA ILE A 39 2.44 -14.91 -19.02
C ILE A 39 3.80 -14.17 -18.90
N PRO A 40 4.76 -14.39 -19.82
CA PRO A 40 6.03 -13.67 -19.85
C PRO A 40 5.87 -12.16 -20.07
N ASP A 41 6.79 -11.38 -19.52
CA ASP A 41 6.78 -9.91 -19.59
C ASP A 41 6.80 -9.38 -21.04
N GLU A 42 7.48 -10.09 -21.94
CA GLU A 42 7.62 -9.72 -23.35
C GLU A 42 6.30 -9.85 -24.11
N LEU A 43 5.58 -10.96 -23.90
CA LEU A 43 4.26 -11.19 -24.51
C LEU A 43 3.22 -10.23 -23.94
N ARG A 44 3.32 -9.93 -22.64
CA ARG A 44 2.41 -9.01 -21.97
C ARG A 44 2.49 -7.58 -22.51
N LYS A 45 3.69 -7.09 -22.84
CA LYS A 45 3.88 -5.76 -23.45
C LYS A 45 3.18 -5.62 -24.80
N VAL A 46 3.14 -6.69 -25.59
CA VAL A 46 2.47 -6.71 -26.90
C VAL A 46 0.95 -6.75 -26.78
N TRP A 47 0.43 -7.34 -25.69
CA TRP A 47 -1.01 -7.55 -25.48
C TRP A 47 -1.69 -6.42 -24.69
N LYS A 48 -0.94 -5.71 -23.83
CA LYS A 48 -1.42 -4.52 -23.09
C LYS A 48 -2.07 -3.45 -23.98
N ASP A 49 -1.64 -3.32 -25.23
CA ASP A 49 -2.17 -2.33 -26.16
C ASP A 49 -3.44 -2.80 -26.89
N LYS A 50 -3.85 -4.08 -26.75
CA LYS A 50 -4.91 -4.70 -27.55
C LYS A 50 -6.12 -5.17 -26.77
N THR A 51 -5.98 -5.61 -25.51
CA THR A 51 -7.13 -6.12 -24.73
C THR A 51 -7.06 -5.70 -23.26
N PRO A 52 -8.20 -5.33 -22.64
CA PRO A 52 -8.29 -5.16 -21.18
C PRO A 52 -8.08 -6.50 -20.47
N THR A 53 -7.66 -6.48 -19.20
CA THR A 53 -7.46 -7.71 -18.42
C THR A 53 -8.75 -8.52 -18.34
N PRO A 54 -8.69 -9.84 -18.59
CA PRO A 54 -9.87 -10.70 -18.59
C PRO A 54 -10.51 -10.73 -17.19
N ASN A 55 -11.84 -10.64 -17.16
CA ASN A 55 -12.63 -10.48 -15.94
C ASN A 55 -13.33 -11.76 -15.48
N SER A 56 -13.41 -12.77 -16.34
CA SER A 56 -13.99 -14.09 -16.06
C SER A 56 -13.00 -15.22 -16.33
N LEU A 57 -13.31 -16.41 -15.82
CA LEU A 57 -12.57 -17.62 -16.12
C LEU A 57 -12.62 -17.93 -17.63
N GLU A 58 -13.78 -17.75 -18.28
CA GLU A 58 -13.91 -17.94 -19.73
C GLU A 58 -12.94 -17.08 -20.53
N GLU A 59 -12.85 -15.79 -20.19
CA GLU A 59 -11.96 -14.86 -20.89
C GLU A 59 -10.49 -15.25 -20.66
N ILE A 60 -10.12 -15.63 -19.44
CA ILE A 60 -8.76 -16.11 -19.10
C ILE A 60 -8.39 -17.36 -19.92
N LEU A 61 -9.28 -18.34 -19.99
CA LEU A 61 -9.01 -19.60 -20.69
C LEU A 61 -8.95 -19.41 -22.21
N ALA A 62 -9.82 -18.56 -22.77
CA ALA A 62 -9.77 -18.19 -24.19
C ALA A 62 -8.46 -17.49 -24.53
N GLU A 63 -8.03 -16.54 -23.71
CA GLU A 63 -6.76 -15.84 -23.92
C GLU A 63 -5.56 -16.80 -23.85
N LEU A 64 -5.54 -17.73 -22.88
CA LEU A 64 -4.46 -18.72 -22.77
C LEU A 64 -4.35 -19.64 -24.00
N GLN A 65 -5.48 -19.98 -24.61
CA GLN A 65 -5.55 -20.80 -25.82
C GLN A 65 -5.05 -20.04 -27.07
N ASP A 66 -5.21 -18.72 -27.11
CA ASP A 66 -4.77 -17.89 -28.23
C ASP A 66 -3.25 -17.56 -28.19
N ILE A 67 -2.55 -17.88 -27.08
CA ILE A 67 -1.11 -17.65 -26.97
C ILE A 67 -0.35 -18.70 -27.81
N PRO A 68 0.63 -18.29 -28.64
CA PRO A 68 1.51 -19.24 -29.31
C PRO A 68 2.23 -20.13 -28.29
N GLN A 69 2.09 -21.45 -28.40
CA GLN A 69 2.50 -22.44 -27.40
C GLN A 69 1.60 -22.48 -26.14
N GLY A 70 0.29 -22.25 -26.31
CA GLY A 70 -0.70 -22.15 -25.23
C GLY A 70 -0.67 -23.32 -24.26
N GLU A 71 -0.45 -24.57 -24.72
CA GLU A 71 -0.24 -25.74 -23.84
C GLU A 71 0.81 -25.49 -22.75
N THR A 72 1.93 -24.84 -23.08
CA THR A 72 2.99 -24.52 -22.10
C THR A 72 2.50 -23.51 -21.05
N TYR A 73 1.74 -22.50 -21.47
CA TYR A 73 1.23 -21.46 -20.58
C TYR A 73 0.05 -21.93 -19.74
N ILE A 74 -0.79 -22.81 -20.27
CA ILE A 74 -1.87 -23.47 -19.53
C ILE A 74 -1.28 -24.36 -18.44
N ILE A 75 -0.23 -25.14 -18.74
CA ILE A 75 0.47 -25.95 -17.73
C ILE A 75 1.14 -25.08 -16.66
N ARG A 76 1.75 -23.95 -17.07
CA ARG A 76 2.33 -23.00 -16.13
C ARG A 76 1.28 -22.31 -15.27
N PHE A 77 0.11 -21.99 -15.84
CA PHE A 77 -1.05 -21.46 -15.12
C PHE A 77 -1.56 -22.43 -14.05
N ILE A 78 -1.74 -23.71 -14.40
CA ILE A 78 -2.05 -24.78 -13.43
C ILE A 78 -1.00 -24.83 -12.32
N GLY A 79 0.28 -24.69 -12.68
CA GLY A 79 1.37 -24.60 -11.72
C GLY A 79 1.22 -23.45 -10.72
N TYR A 80 0.91 -22.24 -11.18
CA TYR A 80 0.70 -21.09 -10.28
C TYR A 80 -0.55 -21.24 -9.38
N LEU A 81 -1.63 -21.86 -9.88
CA LEU A 81 -2.80 -22.18 -9.06
C LEU A 81 -2.47 -23.15 -7.92
N LEU A 82 -1.59 -24.13 -8.15
CA LEU A 82 -1.14 -25.08 -7.14
C LEU A 82 -0.15 -24.51 -6.13
N VAL A 83 0.55 -23.44 -6.52
CA VAL A 83 1.46 -22.70 -5.65
C VAL A 83 0.68 -21.75 -4.73
N ASP A 84 -0.58 -21.44 -5.05
CA ASP A 84 -1.51 -20.77 -4.14
C ASP A 84 -2.06 -21.73 -3.08
N THR A 85 -1.87 -21.39 -1.80
CA THR A 85 -2.24 -22.26 -0.67
C THR A 85 -3.74 -22.36 -0.42
N GLU A 86 -4.53 -21.41 -0.92
CA GLU A 86 -5.98 -21.37 -0.71
C GLU A 86 -6.69 -22.21 -1.77
N ILE A 87 -6.34 -22.02 -3.05
CA ILE A 87 -6.86 -22.85 -4.15
C ILE A 87 -6.40 -24.31 -4.00
N SER A 88 -5.11 -24.53 -3.69
CA SER A 88 -4.54 -25.88 -3.57
C SER A 88 -5.20 -26.73 -2.50
N LYS A 89 -5.84 -26.14 -1.48
CA LYS A 89 -6.53 -26.92 -0.44
C LYS A 89 -7.84 -27.54 -0.94
N ASN A 90 -8.52 -26.86 -1.86
CA ASN A 90 -9.86 -27.26 -2.31
C ASN A 90 -9.80 -28.15 -3.56
N ILE A 91 -9.01 -27.73 -4.56
CA ILE A 91 -8.97 -28.39 -5.88
C ILE A 91 -7.56 -28.84 -6.28
N GLY A 92 -6.60 -28.83 -5.34
CA GLY A 92 -5.20 -29.08 -5.64
C GLY A 92 -4.89 -30.51 -6.09
N SER A 93 -5.67 -31.52 -5.68
CA SER A 93 -5.50 -32.89 -6.17
C SER A 93 -5.73 -32.99 -7.68
N ASP A 94 -6.83 -32.37 -8.13
CA ASP A 94 -7.33 -32.49 -9.50
C ASP A 94 -6.44 -31.68 -10.44
N LEU A 95 -6.07 -30.46 -10.03
CA LEU A 95 -5.10 -29.62 -10.76
C LEU A 95 -3.73 -30.30 -10.86
N ASN A 96 -3.25 -30.95 -9.80
CA ASN A 96 -1.96 -31.63 -9.82
C ASN A 96 -1.98 -32.89 -10.69
N GLN A 97 -3.09 -33.62 -10.72
CA GLN A 97 -3.27 -34.74 -11.63
C GLN A 97 -3.29 -34.27 -13.09
N LEU A 98 -4.07 -33.22 -13.38
CA LEU A 98 -4.16 -32.63 -14.71
C LEU A 98 -2.79 -32.15 -15.22
N GLY A 99 -2.02 -31.46 -14.37
CA GLY A 99 -0.67 -31.02 -14.70
C GLY A 99 0.30 -32.16 -15.00
N LYS A 100 0.25 -33.25 -14.21
CA LYS A 100 1.11 -34.44 -14.43
C LYS A 100 0.77 -35.21 -15.70
N GLN A 101 -0.51 -35.28 -16.07
CA GLN A 101 -0.96 -35.97 -17.29
C GLN A 101 -0.51 -35.24 -18.56
N ASN A 102 -0.33 -33.93 -18.48
CA ASN A 102 -0.05 -33.08 -19.63
C ASN A 102 1.39 -32.53 -19.67
N ALA A 103 2.21 -32.78 -18.63
CA ALA A 103 3.62 -32.42 -18.63
C ALA A 103 4.52 -33.42 -17.89
N ASN A 104 5.44 -34.04 -18.62
CA ASN A 104 6.38 -35.05 -18.09
C ASN A 104 7.27 -34.54 -16.95
N ASN A 105 7.54 -33.23 -16.89
CA ASN A 105 8.39 -32.58 -15.89
C ASN A 105 7.60 -31.63 -14.97
N PHE A 106 6.31 -31.89 -14.76
CA PHE A 106 5.43 -31.00 -14.00
C PHE A 106 5.92 -30.77 -12.56
N SER A 107 6.48 -31.79 -11.91
CA SER A 107 7.06 -31.66 -10.57
C SER A 107 8.22 -30.65 -10.53
N VAL A 108 9.12 -30.72 -11.51
CA VAL A 108 10.27 -29.80 -11.64
C VAL A 108 9.79 -28.37 -11.89
N LEU A 109 8.77 -28.20 -12.74
CA LEU A 109 8.13 -26.90 -12.95
C LEU A 109 7.56 -26.37 -11.63
N LEU A 110 6.79 -27.17 -10.90
CA LEU A 110 6.17 -26.75 -9.65
C LEU A 110 7.21 -26.30 -8.61
N ASP A 111 8.33 -27.01 -8.49
CA ASP A 111 9.41 -26.62 -7.58
C ASP A 111 10.08 -25.32 -8.02
N LYS A 112 10.27 -25.10 -9.33
CA LYS A 112 10.74 -23.83 -9.87
C LYS A 112 9.77 -22.69 -9.56
N LEU A 113 8.47 -22.89 -9.77
CA LEU A 113 7.44 -21.88 -9.50
C LEU A 113 7.32 -21.56 -8.00
N LYS A 114 7.46 -22.56 -7.12
CA LYS A 114 7.55 -22.33 -5.66
C LYS A 114 8.77 -21.50 -5.30
N HIS A 115 9.91 -21.76 -5.93
CA HIS A 115 11.13 -20.97 -5.72
C HIS A 115 10.94 -19.54 -6.23
N GLU A 116 10.39 -19.35 -7.43
CA GLU A 116 10.05 -18.02 -7.97
C GLU A 116 9.10 -17.26 -7.05
N LYS A 117 8.06 -17.91 -6.52
CA LYS A 117 7.14 -17.31 -5.55
C LYS A 117 7.86 -16.92 -4.25
N ARG A 118 8.74 -17.76 -3.71
CA ARG A 118 9.50 -17.43 -2.50
C ARG A 118 10.46 -16.25 -2.71
N GLU A 119 11.09 -16.17 -3.88
CA GLU A 119 11.94 -15.01 -4.22
C GLU A 119 11.10 -13.74 -4.43
N LEU A 120 9.91 -13.86 -5.04
CA LEU A 120 8.94 -12.77 -5.11
C LEU A 120 8.44 -12.35 -3.72
N GLU A 121 8.18 -13.28 -2.81
CA GLU A 121 7.77 -13.03 -1.42
C GLU A 121 8.87 -12.35 -0.61
N LYS A 122 10.15 -12.68 -0.83
CA LYS A 122 11.27 -11.93 -0.25
C LYS A 122 11.34 -10.49 -0.76
N ASP A 123 10.89 -10.25 -2.00
CA ASP A 123 10.79 -8.92 -2.60
C ASP A 123 9.49 -8.16 -2.19
N GLN A 124 8.54 -8.79 -1.47
CA GLN A 124 7.29 -8.16 -1.00
C GLN A 124 7.47 -7.23 0.20
N ASP A 125 8.60 -7.32 0.91
CA ASP A 125 8.90 -6.45 2.05
C ASP A 125 9.34 -5.04 1.64
N ILE A 126 9.46 -4.77 0.33
CA ILE A 126 9.96 -3.48 -0.15
C ILE A 126 8.78 -2.54 -0.41
N PRO A 127 8.66 -1.45 0.39
CA PRO A 127 7.47 -0.62 0.38
C PRO A 127 7.32 0.16 -0.92
N THR A 128 6.12 0.17 -1.48
CA THR A 128 5.67 1.07 -2.54
C THR A 128 4.88 2.22 -1.94
N TYR A 129 4.91 3.38 -2.59
CA TYR A 129 4.27 4.60 -2.06
C TYR A 129 3.43 5.31 -3.11
N LEU A 130 2.23 5.73 -2.72
CA LEU A 130 1.42 6.71 -3.43
C LEU A 130 1.48 8.04 -2.66
N MET A 131 2.24 8.98 -3.18
CA MET A 131 2.46 10.30 -2.58
C MET A 131 1.51 11.31 -3.18
N ILE A 132 0.74 12.02 -2.35
CA ILE A 132 -0.25 13.00 -2.80
C ILE A 132 -0.03 14.30 -2.03
N SER A 133 0.15 15.40 -2.76
CA SER A 133 0.35 16.74 -2.19
C SER A 133 -0.84 17.63 -2.51
N LEU A 134 -1.39 18.26 -1.47
CA LEU A 134 -2.50 19.21 -1.59
C LEU A 134 -1.99 20.65 -1.47
N GLU A 135 -2.33 21.52 -2.41
CA GLU A 135 -2.05 22.95 -2.35
C GLU A 135 -3.32 23.76 -2.27
N LYS A 136 -3.42 24.67 -1.30
CA LYS A 136 -4.58 25.56 -1.25
C LYS A 136 -4.61 26.46 -2.48
N SER A 137 -5.76 26.49 -3.17
CA SER A 137 -5.97 27.41 -4.28
C SER A 137 -6.05 28.85 -3.78
N SER A 138 -5.40 29.78 -4.48
CA SER A 138 -5.54 31.22 -4.25
C SER A 138 -6.93 31.75 -4.60
N GLN A 139 -7.69 31.02 -5.44
CA GLN A 139 -8.98 31.46 -5.99
C GLN A 139 -10.19 31.07 -5.14
N SER A 140 -10.07 30.06 -4.27
CA SER A 140 -11.18 29.60 -3.41
C SER A 140 -10.64 28.95 -2.14
N GLN A 141 -11.28 29.24 -1.01
CA GLN A 141 -10.90 28.67 0.29
C GLN A 141 -11.11 27.16 0.38
N ASN A 142 -11.96 26.59 -0.47
CA ASN A 142 -12.35 25.18 -0.43
C ASN A 142 -11.75 24.32 -1.55
N LEU A 143 -10.98 24.93 -2.46
CA LEU A 143 -10.36 24.22 -3.58
C LEU A 143 -8.86 24.01 -3.35
N TYR A 144 -8.38 22.84 -3.74
CA TYR A 144 -6.99 22.42 -3.60
C TYR A 144 -6.48 21.89 -4.93
N TYR A 145 -5.28 22.33 -5.34
CA TYR A 145 -4.53 21.66 -6.39
C TYR A 145 -3.96 20.36 -5.83
N VAL A 146 -3.96 19.34 -6.68
CA VAL A 146 -3.49 18.01 -6.34
C VAL A 146 -2.33 17.66 -7.25
N ASN A 147 -1.22 17.24 -6.64
CA ASN A 147 -0.15 16.57 -7.35
C ASN A 147 0.02 15.18 -6.76
N ALA A 148 0.22 14.17 -7.60
CA ALA A 148 0.37 12.79 -7.17
C ALA A 148 1.55 12.14 -7.86
N TRP A 149 2.26 11.30 -7.10
CA TRP A 149 3.39 10.53 -7.59
C TRP A 149 3.35 9.12 -7.06
N PHE A 150 3.84 8.21 -7.86
CA PHE A 150 3.95 6.82 -7.52
C PHE A 150 5.43 6.39 -7.46
N VAL A 151 5.82 5.66 -6.41
CA VAL A 151 7.18 5.17 -6.17
C VAL A 151 7.19 3.65 -6.20
N SER A 152 7.87 3.08 -7.21
CA SER A 152 7.89 1.64 -7.51
C SER A 152 9.16 0.93 -7.03
N HIS A 153 9.07 -0.40 -6.86
CA HIS A 153 10.16 -1.27 -6.38
C HIS A 153 11.11 -1.75 -7.51
N GLU A 154 10.99 -1.32 -8.76
CA GLU A 154 11.73 -2.01 -9.84
C GLU A 154 13.28 -1.92 -9.81
N ASN A 155 13.93 -1.25 -8.84
CA ASN A 155 15.39 -1.24 -8.74
C ASN A 155 15.92 -1.25 -7.29
N LYS A 156 16.47 -2.42 -6.87
CA LYS A 156 17.04 -2.77 -5.54
C LYS A 156 18.27 -1.95 -5.09
N GLY A 157 18.21 -0.62 -5.11
CA GLY A 157 19.29 0.24 -4.61
C GLY A 157 18.77 1.47 -3.87
N ASN A 158 19.47 1.89 -2.81
CA ASN A 158 19.18 3.03 -1.93
C ASN A 158 18.40 4.15 -2.64
N PHE A 159 17.14 4.37 -2.26
CA PHE A 159 16.27 5.47 -2.71
C PHE A 159 17.07 6.79 -2.76
N ASP A 160 17.19 7.38 -3.94
CA ASP A 160 17.91 8.65 -4.14
C ASP A 160 16.97 9.61 -4.87
N CYS A 161 16.35 10.51 -4.10
CA CYS A 161 15.46 11.55 -4.61
C CYS A 161 16.17 12.49 -5.59
N LYS A 162 17.51 12.58 -5.56
CA LYS A 162 18.29 13.50 -6.40
C LYS A 162 18.37 13.08 -7.86
N LYS A 163 18.09 11.81 -8.19
CA LYS A 163 18.24 11.28 -9.55
C LYS A 163 16.97 11.24 -10.38
N ASN A 164 15.80 11.62 -9.85
CA ASN A 164 14.50 11.59 -10.55
C ASN A 164 14.10 10.24 -11.19
N GLN A 165 14.90 9.18 -11.02
CA GLN A 165 14.80 7.94 -11.80
C GLN A 165 13.78 6.93 -11.24
N ARG A 166 13.00 7.29 -10.22
CA ARG A 166 12.24 6.32 -9.39
C ARG A 166 10.84 6.76 -8.96
N CYS A 167 10.36 7.87 -9.50
CA CYS A 167 9.11 8.48 -9.11
C CYS A 167 8.33 8.88 -10.36
N GLU A 168 7.20 8.21 -10.59
CA GLU A 168 6.34 8.47 -11.73
C GLU A 168 5.29 9.51 -11.35
N SER A 169 5.29 10.65 -12.03
CA SER A 169 4.21 11.62 -11.89
C SER A 169 2.93 11.03 -12.48
N LEU A 170 1.90 10.90 -11.65
CA LEU A 170 0.60 10.47 -12.12
C LEU A 170 -0.06 11.67 -12.81
N LYS A 171 -0.52 11.47 -14.05
CA LYS A 171 -1.16 12.53 -14.82
C LYS A 171 -2.54 12.81 -14.22
N LEU A 172 -2.66 13.92 -13.51
CA LEU A 172 -3.92 14.50 -13.10
C LEU A 172 -4.22 15.67 -14.03
N GLU A 173 -5.36 15.66 -14.72
CA GLU A 173 -5.79 16.76 -15.57
C GLU A 173 -6.11 18.00 -14.71
N ASN A 174 -5.09 18.81 -14.35
CA ASN A 174 -5.21 20.09 -13.64
C ASN A 174 -6.34 20.13 -12.59
N GLN A 175 -6.46 19.08 -11.79
CA GLN A 175 -7.62 18.89 -10.93
C GLN A 175 -7.51 19.79 -9.70
N LYS A 176 -8.32 20.85 -9.71
CA LYS A 176 -8.74 21.51 -8.47
C LYS A 176 -9.85 20.66 -7.86
N ILE A 177 -9.64 20.18 -6.65
CA ILE A 177 -10.66 19.39 -5.95
C ILE A 177 -11.11 20.08 -4.67
N GLU A 178 -12.32 19.76 -4.23
CA GLU A 178 -12.75 20.00 -2.87
C GLU A 178 -12.24 18.88 -1.95
N LEU A 179 -11.99 19.17 -0.67
CA LEU A 179 -11.49 18.17 0.28
C LEU A 179 -12.36 16.91 0.37
N ARG A 180 -13.69 17.06 0.28
CA ARG A 180 -14.63 15.92 0.31
C ARG A 180 -14.47 14.95 -0.87
N LYS A 181 -13.73 15.34 -1.92
CA LYS A 181 -13.45 14.53 -3.11
C LYS A 181 -12.14 13.74 -2.99
N ILE A 182 -11.36 13.90 -1.92
CA ILE A 182 -10.14 13.10 -1.66
C ILE A 182 -10.39 11.58 -1.77
N PRO A 183 -11.49 11.01 -1.23
CA PRO A 183 -11.74 9.57 -1.37
C PRO A 183 -11.87 9.10 -2.83
N LEU A 184 -12.57 9.88 -3.66
CA LEU A 184 -12.74 9.56 -5.09
C LEU A 184 -11.43 9.73 -5.86
N LEU A 185 -10.66 10.79 -5.56
CA LEU A 185 -9.32 10.97 -6.12
C LEU A 185 -8.41 9.79 -5.77
N LEU A 186 -8.45 9.31 -4.52
CA LEU A 186 -7.64 8.16 -4.11
C LEU A 186 -8.00 6.92 -4.90
N GLU A 187 -9.28 6.66 -5.15
CA GLU A 187 -9.74 5.57 -6.01
C GLU A 187 -9.23 5.70 -7.44
N GLU A 188 -9.36 6.89 -8.04
CA GLU A 188 -8.85 7.18 -9.39
C GLU A 188 -7.33 6.94 -9.47
N LEU A 189 -6.57 7.47 -8.50
CA LEU A 189 -5.12 7.31 -8.44
C LEU A 189 -4.70 5.87 -8.18
N MET A 190 -5.41 5.14 -7.32
CA MET A 190 -5.12 3.72 -7.07
C MET A 190 -5.42 2.87 -8.29
N ASN A 191 -6.51 3.16 -9.01
CA ASN A 191 -6.82 2.50 -10.28
C ASN A 191 -5.75 2.82 -11.34
N GLU A 192 -5.25 4.05 -11.38
CA GLU A 192 -4.13 4.44 -12.25
C GLU A 192 -2.84 3.70 -11.89
N VAL A 193 -2.51 3.65 -10.59
CA VAL A 193 -1.37 2.88 -10.08
C VAL A 193 -1.54 1.40 -10.44
N ASN A 194 -2.71 0.80 -10.23
CA ASN A 194 -2.95 -0.62 -10.57
C ASN A 194 -2.89 -0.87 -12.09
N ARG A 195 -3.29 0.09 -12.93
CA ARG A 195 -3.18 0.00 -14.39
C ARG A 195 -1.72 0.11 -14.86
N ASN A 196 -0.96 1.05 -14.30
CA ASN A 196 0.42 1.36 -14.70
C ASN A 196 1.44 0.42 -14.04
N GLN A 197 1.28 0.11 -12.75
CA GLN A 197 1.96 -0.95 -12.02
C GLN A 197 1.42 -2.32 -12.40
N TYR A 198 1.70 -2.71 -13.64
CA TYR A 198 2.01 -4.08 -14.04
C TYR A 198 1.37 -5.14 -13.13
N LEU A 199 0.25 -5.70 -13.57
CA LEU A 199 -0.42 -6.97 -13.22
C LEU A 199 0.48 -8.16 -12.80
N ASN A 200 1.63 -7.96 -12.16
CA ASN A 200 2.83 -8.73 -12.49
C ASN A 200 3.72 -9.06 -11.32
N LYS A 201 3.45 -8.53 -10.13
CA LYS A 201 4.08 -8.97 -8.90
C LYS A 201 3.01 -8.89 -7.82
N ASN A 202 3.03 -9.80 -6.86
CA ASN A 202 2.27 -9.72 -5.61
C ASN A 202 2.72 -8.49 -4.79
N CYS A 203 2.71 -7.30 -5.37
CA CYS A 203 3.06 -6.06 -4.70
C CYS A 203 1.96 -5.77 -3.70
N ASN A 204 2.36 -5.60 -2.45
CA ASN A 204 1.47 -5.06 -1.44
C ASN A 204 0.90 -3.72 -1.93
N GLN A 205 -0.36 -3.46 -1.56
CA GLN A 205 -1.01 -2.19 -1.80
C GLN A 205 -0.11 -1.05 -1.29
N PRO A 206 0.17 -0.01 -2.10
CA PRO A 206 1.09 1.04 -1.72
C PRO A 206 0.62 1.78 -0.47
N MET A 207 1.57 2.19 0.36
CA MET A 207 1.31 3.12 1.45
C MET A 207 0.93 4.48 0.87
N VAL A 208 -0.18 5.03 1.33
CA VAL A 208 -0.66 6.36 0.92
C VAL A 208 -0.05 7.42 1.83
N ILE A 209 0.70 8.36 1.24
CA ILE A 209 1.30 9.49 1.93
C ILE A 209 0.56 10.76 1.52
N LEU A 210 -0.20 11.35 2.44
CA LEU A 210 -0.87 12.64 2.20
C LEU A 210 -0.05 13.80 2.78
N PHE A 211 0.55 14.60 1.91
CA PHE A 211 1.16 15.88 2.26
C PHE A 211 0.07 16.96 2.34
N LEU A 212 -0.26 17.31 3.57
CA LEU A 212 -1.33 18.24 3.91
C LEU A 212 -0.75 19.60 4.30
N PRO A 213 -1.34 20.70 3.82
CA PRO A 213 -1.14 22.02 4.42
C PRO A 213 -1.49 22.00 5.91
N PHE A 214 -0.80 22.83 6.69
CA PHE A 214 -0.95 22.96 8.14
C PHE A 214 -2.41 23.02 8.62
N ASN A 215 -3.25 23.77 7.90
CA ASN A 215 -4.66 23.96 8.25
C ASN A 215 -5.54 22.71 8.08
N LEU A 216 -5.02 21.63 7.48
CA LEU A 216 -5.73 20.37 7.27
C LEU A 216 -5.27 19.26 8.22
N LEU A 217 -4.10 19.36 8.85
CA LEU A 217 -3.61 18.32 9.76
C LEU A 217 -4.48 18.16 11.01
N ASN A 218 -5.14 19.22 11.44
CA ASN A 218 -6.15 19.17 12.51
C ASN A 218 -7.54 18.71 12.02
N LYS A 219 -7.73 18.46 10.73
CA LYS A 219 -8.97 17.92 10.15
C LYS A 219 -8.86 16.40 10.01
N PRO A 220 -9.97 15.65 10.17
CA PRO A 220 -9.97 14.19 10.10
C PRO A 220 -10.00 13.69 8.64
N VAL A 221 -9.03 14.12 7.83
CA VAL A 221 -8.94 13.78 6.40
C VAL A 221 -8.84 12.27 6.21
N ASP A 222 -8.06 11.61 7.06
CA ASP A 222 -7.88 10.16 7.13
C ASP A 222 -9.17 9.38 7.50
N CYS A 223 -10.19 10.07 8.01
CA CYS A 223 -11.49 9.48 8.35
C CYS A 223 -12.59 9.81 7.32
N TYR A 224 -12.26 10.38 6.17
CA TYR A 224 -13.27 10.64 5.13
C TYR A 224 -13.84 9.33 4.59
N LYS A 225 -15.17 9.32 4.36
CA LYS A 225 -15.90 8.14 3.91
C LYS A 225 -15.48 7.72 2.49
N TYR A 226 -15.37 6.42 2.31
CA TYR A 226 -15.06 5.72 1.07
C TYR A 226 -15.92 4.45 1.04
N GLY A 227 -17.05 4.50 0.32
CA GLY A 227 -18.14 3.54 0.49
C GLY A 227 -18.61 3.51 1.95
N GLU A 228 -18.70 2.30 2.51
CA GLU A 228 -19.06 2.07 3.92
C GLU A 228 -17.88 2.21 4.90
N ARG A 229 -16.65 2.43 4.38
CA ARG A 229 -15.41 2.51 5.16
C ARG A 229 -14.86 3.93 5.18
N THR A 230 -13.75 4.16 5.89
CA THR A 230 -12.96 5.38 5.74
C THR A 230 -11.72 5.12 4.90
N ILE A 231 -11.13 6.17 4.32
CA ILE A 231 -9.90 6.03 3.55
C ILE A 231 -8.75 5.44 4.40
N GLY A 232 -8.66 5.77 5.69
CA GLY A 232 -7.65 5.19 6.58
C GLY A 232 -7.87 3.69 6.87
N CYS A 233 -9.10 3.21 6.77
CA CYS A 233 -9.42 1.77 6.87
C CYS A 233 -9.10 1.04 5.57
N SER A 234 -9.32 1.69 4.42
CA SER A 234 -9.11 1.06 3.10
C SER A 234 -7.67 1.10 2.60
N PHE A 235 -6.87 2.04 3.10
CA PHE A 235 -5.49 2.26 2.69
C PHE A 235 -4.58 2.40 3.91
N GLN A 236 -3.35 1.87 3.83
CA GLN A 236 -2.31 2.19 4.80
C GLN A 236 -1.88 3.65 4.63
N LEU A 237 -2.58 4.54 5.32
CA LEU A 237 -2.51 5.98 5.11
C LEU A 237 -1.81 6.71 6.26
N VAL A 238 -0.82 7.53 5.91
CA VAL A 238 -0.09 8.42 6.81
C VAL A 238 -0.20 9.88 6.37
N LEU A 239 -0.14 10.79 7.34
CA LEU A 239 -0.18 12.24 7.10
C LEU A 239 1.21 12.84 7.23
N ARG A 240 1.46 13.89 6.44
CA ARG A 240 2.68 14.69 6.48
C ARG A 240 2.44 16.18 6.31
N TYR A 241 3.33 16.99 6.84
CA TYR A 241 3.41 18.42 6.63
C TYR A 241 3.85 18.70 5.21
N LYS A 242 3.01 19.42 4.47
CA LYS A 242 3.46 20.05 3.23
C LYS A 242 4.52 21.11 3.49
N GLU A 243 4.49 21.79 4.63
CA GLU A 243 5.43 22.88 4.92
C GLU A 243 6.88 22.41 5.09
N ARG A 244 7.09 21.13 5.43
CA ARG A 244 8.44 20.56 5.49
C ARG A 244 9.03 20.45 4.09
N LEU A 245 8.21 20.18 3.07
CA LEU A 245 8.60 20.04 1.67
C LEU A 245 9.13 21.32 0.97
N LYS A 246 9.36 22.41 1.70
CA LYS A 246 9.94 23.62 1.13
C LYS A 246 11.46 23.46 1.05
N ASN A 247 12.09 23.85 -0.06
CA ASN A 247 13.56 23.76 -0.28
C ASN A 247 14.47 24.35 0.83
N LYS A 248 13.91 25.03 1.84
CA LYS A 248 14.62 25.58 3.00
C LYS A 248 13.85 25.36 4.30
N TYR A 249 13.60 24.10 4.67
CA TYR A 249 13.06 23.78 5.99
C TYR A 249 14.14 23.98 7.07
N GLY A 250 14.00 25.03 7.88
CA GLY A 250 15.05 25.45 8.82
C GLY A 250 15.47 24.41 9.87
N ASN A 251 14.66 23.37 10.10
CA ASN A 251 14.93 22.32 11.10
C ASN A 251 15.28 20.96 10.47
N GLU A 252 15.63 20.92 9.19
CA GLU A 252 15.91 19.69 8.45
C GLU A 252 17.00 18.81 9.09
N LYS A 253 18.08 19.40 9.61
CA LYS A 253 19.13 18.64 10.32
C LYS A 253 18.62 17.98 11.60
N ILE A 254 17.79 18.70 12.35
CA ILE A 254 17.17 18.19 13.60
C ILE A 254 16.19 17.06 13.25
N TRP A 255 15.44 17.23 12.17
CA TRP A 255 14.52 16.23 11.66
C TRP A 255 15.22 14.92 11.32
N HIS A 256 16.28 14.96 10.51
CA HIS A 256 17.10 13.79 10.18
C HIS A 256 17.71 13.14 11.41
N TYR A 257 18.23 13.95 12.35
CA TYR A 257 18.79 13.42 13.59
C TYR A 257 17.75 12.65 14.40
N LYS A 258 16.55 13.22 14.60
CA LYS A 258 15.46 12.58 15.32
C LYS A 258 14.93 11.35 14.60
N TRP A 259 14.87 11.38 13.27
CA TRP A 259 14.49 10.23 12.45
C TRP A 259 15.47 9.06 12.60
N LYS A 260 16.77 9.34 12.57
CA LYS A 260 17.81 8.34 12.82
C LYS A 260 17.69 7.77 14.24
N LYS A 261 17.40 8.63 15.22
CA LYS A 261 17.23 8.23 16.62
C LYS A 261 15.99 7.37 16.83
N LEU A 262 14.89 7.70 16.17
CA LEU A 262 13.66 6.91 16.13
C LEU A 262 13.94 5.46 15.69
N HIS A 263 14.83 5.26 14.71
CA HIS A 263 15.21 3.94 14.20
C HIS A 263 16.40 3.29 14.92
N SER A 264 16.96 3.94 15.94
CA SER A 264 18.04 3.35 16.73
C SER A 264 17.53 2.17 17.56
N GLN A 265 18.43 1.20 17.81
CA GLN A 265 18.16 0.01 18.63
C GLN A 265 18.12 0.34 20.13
N ASP A 266 18.59 1.52 20.54
CA ASP A 266 18.59 1.96 21.93
C ASP A 266 17.21 2.54 22.28
N SER A 267 16.32 1.69 22.80
CA SER A 267 14.97 2.06 23.23
C SER A 267 14.97 3.08 24.39
N ASN A 268 15.99 3.06 25.26
CA ASN A 268 16.13 4.03 26.36
C ASN A 268 16.45 5.43 25.86
N SER A 269 16.88 5.56 24.59
CA SER A 269 17.13 6.85 23.97
C SER A 269 15.88 7.51 23.37
N LYS A 270 14.75 6.79 23.26
CA LYS A 270 13.52 7.29 22.61
C LYS A 270 12.55 7.88 23.64
N MET A 271 12.38 9.19 23.61
CA MET A 271 11.41 9.87 24.45
C MET A 271 10.09 10.03 23.68
N ILE A 272 9.00 9.56 24.30
CA ILE A 272 7.63 9.67 23.81
C ILE A 272 6.89 10.65 24.71
N ILE A 273 6.38 11.72 24.12
CA ILE A 273 5.81 12.87 24.83
C ILE A 273 4.29 12.82 24.74
N SER A 274 3.61 13.02 25.86
CA SER A 274 2.16 13.26 25.86
C SER A 274 1.86 14.70 25.48
N ALA A 275 0.85 14.92 24.64
CA ALA A 275 0.38 16.26 24.25
C ALA A 275 -0.19 17.10 25.42
N ASP A 276 -0.50 16.45 26.55
CA ASP A 276 -0.94 17.11 27.79
C ASP A 276 0.22 17.65 28.64
N CYS A 277 1.46 17.53 28.17
CA CYS A 277 2.62 18.10 28.84
C CYS A 277 2.53 19.64 28.92
N GLU A 278 2.68 20.21 30.12
CA GLU A 278 2.64 21.66 30.35
C GLU A 278 3.66 22.43 29.51
N LYS A 279 4.86 21.86 29.32
CA LYS A 279 5.97 22.44 28.56
C LYS A 279 6.19 21.70 27.25
N LEU A 280 5.10 21.35 26.56
CA LEU A 280 5.12 20.51 25.36
C LEU A 280 6.20 20.90 24.35
N TYR A 281 6.27 22.17 23.95
CA TYR A 281 7.26 22.61 22.95
C TYR A 281 8.71 22.39 23.41
N ALA A 282 9.03 22.71 24.66
CA ALA A 282 10.38 22.53 25.21
C ALA A 282 10.75 21.04 25.31
N GLU A 283 9.79 20.19 25.70
CA GLU A 283 9.98 18.74 25.71
C GLU A 283 10.18 18.18 24.30
N LEU A 284 9.37 18.62 23.34
CA LEU A 284 9.53 18.23 21.95
C LEU A 284 10.84 18.74 21.35
N GLN A 285 11.42 19.85 21.79
CA GLN A 285 12.73 20.30 21.28
C GLN A 285 13.88 19.37 21.65
N LYS A 286 13.74 18.54 22.68
CA LYS A 286 14.79 17.60 23.09
C LYS A 286 15.09 16.62 21.97
N ALA A 287 16.37 16.23 21.87
CA ALA A 287 16.88 15.46 20.75
C ALA A 287 16.42 13.98 20.77
N ASP A 288 16.10 13.44 21.95
CA ASP A 288 15.43 12.16 22.22
C ASP A 288 13.92 12.15 21.97
N SER A 289 13.26 13.31 21.94
CA SER A 289 11.82 13.41 21.70
C SER A 289 11.48 13.11 20.24
N VAL A 290 11.15 11.85 19.97
CA VAL A 290 10.91 11.31 18.62
C VAL A 290 9.42 11.07 18.33
N CYS A 291 8.56 11.05 19.34
CA CYS A 291 7.14 10.80 19.15
C CYS A 291 6.30 11.65 20.09
N LEU A 292 5.20 12.20 19.55
CA LEU A 292 4.09 12.75 20.33
C LEU A 292 2.93 11.76 20.33
N HIS A 293 2.27 11.57 21.47
CA HIS A 293 0.97 10.91 21.52
C HIS A 293 -0.09 11.76 22.19
N SER A 294 -1.36 11.57 21.80
CA SER A 294 -2.49 12.28 22.39
C SER A 294 -3.76 11.44 22.37
N ILE A 295 -4.41 11.31 23.52
CA ILE A 295 -5.74 10.67 23.65
C ILE A 295 -6.89 11.57 23.14
N LYS A 296 -6.58 12.78 22.67
CA LYS A 296 -7.54 13.77 22.17
C LYS A 296 -7.07 14.37 20.83
N PRO A 297 -7.97 15.05 20.10
CA PRO A 297 -7.58 15.77 18.89
C PRO A 297 -6.51 16.81 19.18
N LEU A 298 -5.47 16.86 18.34
CA LEU A 298 -4.43 17.88 18.44
C LEU A 298 -4.99 19.26 18.11
N SER A 299 -4.66 20.25 18.96
CA SER A 299 -4.95 21.65 18.67
C SER A 299 -4.03 22.20 17.58
N LYS A 300 -4.38 23.35 16.98
CA LYS A 300 -3.49 24.03 16.03
C LYS A 300 -2.11 24.32 16.63
N LYS A 301 -2.06 24.67 17.91
CA LYS A 301 -0.79 24.90 18.62
C LYS A 301 0.05 23.63 18.70
N ASN A 302 -0.56 22.48 19.02
CA ASN A 302 0.19 21.21 19.09
C ASN A 302 0.78 20.83 17.72
N ILE A 303 0.03 21.05 16.64
CA ILE A 303 0.50 20.83 15.26
C ILE A 303 1.67 21.79 14.96
N ASP A 304 1.60 23.05 15.38
CA ASP A 304 2.69 24.01 15.18
C ASP A 304 3.94 23.63 15.98
N ASP A 305 3.77 23.22 17.24
CA ASP A 305 4.86 22.73 18.10
C ASP A 305 5.55 21.50 17.49
N LEU A 306 4.79 20.56 16.91
CA LEU A 306 5.32 19.39 16.20
C LEU A 306 6.16 19.79 14.98
N ASN A 307 5.68 20.73 14.17
CA ASN A 307 6.41 21.20 13.01
C ASN A 307 7.67 21.98 13.40
N SER A 308 7.56 22.87 14.39
CA SER A 308 8.66 23.72 14.85
C SER A 308 9.75 22.95 15.62
N SER A 309 9.41 21.81 16.22
CA SER A 309 10.35 20.92 16.91
C SER A 309 10.94 19.83 16.02
N ALA A 310 10.57 19.78 14.73
CA ALA A 310 10.95 18.71 13.81
C ALA A 310 10.66 17.30 14.34
N THR A 311 9.59 17.14 15.13
CA THR A 311 9.20 15.85 15.69
C THR A 311 8.74 14.92 14.55
N PRO A 312 9.29 13.69 14.44
CA PRO A 312 9.05 12.85 13.28
C PRO A 312 7.74 12.06 13.32
N VAL A 313 7.25 11.69 14.50
CA VAL A 313 6.04 10.87 14.64
C VAL A 313 5.04 11.56 15.56
N ALA A 314 3.77 11.51 15.20
CA ALA A 314 2.69 11.81 16.13
C ALA A 314 1.54 10.84 15.96
N ILE A 315 0.94 10.38 17.06
CA ILE A 315 -0.25 9.52 17.08
C ILE A 315 -1.32 10.20 17.92
N TRP A 316 -2.52 10.34 17.40
CA TRP A 316 -3.60 10.94 18.18
C TRP A 316 -4.98 10.42 17.82
N LEU A 317 -5.94 10.64 18.72
CA LEU A 317 -7.35 10.36 18.46
C LEU A 317 -8.05 11.56 17.81
N ARG A 318 -8.76 11.33 16.70
CA ARG A 318 -9.61 12.30 16.01
C ARG A 318 -10.88 12.63 16.78
N ASN A 319 -11.30 11.74 17.68
CA ASN A 319 -12.39 11.94 18.61
C ASN A 319 -12.17 11.02 19.83
N ILE A 320 -12.76 11.36 20.97
CA ILE A 320 -12.69 10.56 22.19
C ILE A 320 -13.78 9.48 22.12
N PRO A 321 -13.43 8.18 22.08
CA PRO A 321 -14.42 7.11 22.09
C PRO A 321 -15.17 7.07 23.43
N LYS A 322 -16.48 6.79 23.40
CA LYS A 322 -17.32 6.84 24.61
C LYS A 322 -17.44 5.51 25.35
N LYS A 323 -17.17 4.38 24.69
CA LYS A 323 -17.58 3.05 25.16
C LYS A 323 -16.42 2.06 25.35
N ILE A 324 -15.18 2.52 25.25
CA ILE A 324 -13.97 1.71 25.40
C ILE A 324 -12.94 2.35 26.31
N ASN A 325 -12.04 1.53 26.82
CA ASN A 325 -10.84 1.99 27.50
C ASN A 325 -9.75 2.35 26.48
N TYR A 326 -9.98 3.44 25.75
CA TYR A 326 -9.08 3.91 24.70
C TYR A 326 -7.69 4.34 25.22
N GLN A 327 -7.55 4.60 26.52
CA GLN A 327 -6.26 4.96 27.11
C GLN A 327 -5.33 3.76 27.11
N ASP A 328 -5.82 2.61 27.58
CA ASP A 328 -5.03 1.37 27.62
C ASP A 328 -4.69 0.90 26.21
N GLU A 329 -5.65 0.92 25.28
CA GLU A 329 -5.39 0.55 23.88
C GLU A 329 -4.34 1.46 23.20
N LEU A 330 -4.36 2.77 23.49
CA LEU A 330 -3.34 3.68 22.96
C LEU A 330 -1.99 3.44 23.63
N ASN A 331 -1.95 3.18 24.94
CA ASN A 331 -0.72 2.88 25.66
C ASN A 331 -0.06 1.59 25.16
N GLU A 332 -0.85 0.56 24.85
CA GLU A 332 -0.38 -0.67 24.22
C GLU A 332 0.23 -0.39 22.84
N LEU A 333 -0.47 0.40 22.00
CA LEU A 333 0.05 0.81 20.69
C LEU A 333 1.40 1.54 20.81
N ILE A 334 1.54 2.41 21.81
CA ILE A 334 2.79 3.15 22.08
C ILE A 334 3.91 2.22 22.56
N LYS A 335 3.58 1.21 23.37
CA LYS A 335 4.54 0.19 23.80
C LYS A 335 5.03 -0.66 22.62
N ASP A 336 4.12 -1.05 21.72
CA ASP A 336 4.47 -1.77 20.50
C ASP A 336 5.38 -0.93 19.58
N PHE A 337 5.09 0.37 19.47
CA PHE A 337 5.91 1.32 18.72
C PHE A 337 7.35 1.42 19.25
N GLN A 338 7.55 1.38 20.57
CA GLN A 338 8.90 1.38 21.16
C GLN A 338 9.73 0.17 20.73
N GLN A 339 9.08 -0.98 20.52
CA GLN A 339 9.74 -2.23 20.14
C GLN A 339 9.89 -2.38 18.62
N LYS A 340 8.90 -1.94 17.84
CA LYS A 340 8.80 -2.19 16.39
C LYS A 340 8.49 -0.90 15.62
N THR A 341 9.42 0.05 15.70
CA THR A 341 9.20 1.41 15.20
C THR A 341 8.84 1.50 13.71
N HIS A 342 9.49 0.70 12.85
CA HIS A 342 9.22 0.66 11.41
C HIS A 342 7.83 0.08 11.05
N TYR A 343 7.19 -0.64 11.98
CA TYR A 343 5.92 -1.32 11.76
C TYR A 343 4.70 -0.43 12.07
N LEU A 344 4.90 0.77 12.64
CA LEU A 344 3.81 1.57 13.18
C LEU A 344 2.73 1.96 12.14
N PRO A 345 3.07 2.45 10.94
CA PRO A 345 2.04 2.74 9.93
C PRO A 345 1.16 1.52 9.60
N LYS A 346 1.76 0.32 9.56
CA LYS A 346 1.04 -0.93 9.30
C LYS A 346 0.15 -1.30 10.49
N LEU A 347 0.67 -1.20 11.72
CA LEU A 347 -0.09 -1.46 12.94
C LEU A 347 -1.33 -0.57 13.08
N ILE A 348 -1.20 0.73 12.77
CA ILE A 348 -2.34 1.66 12.79
C ILE A 348 -3.35 1.31 11.70
N HIS A 349 -2.89 0.91 10.51
CA HIS A 349 -3.78 0.46 9.46
C HIS A 349 -4.54 -0.82 9.85
N GLU A 350 -3.86 -1.80 10.44
CA GLU A 350 -4.47 -3.02 11.00
C GLU A 350 -5.55 -2.68 12.03
N LYS A 351 -5.24 -1.81 13.01
CA LYS A 351 -6.24 -1.34 13.99
C LYS A 351 -7.44 -0.64 13.35
N ARG A 352 -7.23 0.14 12.28
CA ARG A 352 -8.34 0.76 11.52
C ARG A 352 -9.17 -0.27 10.76
N LYS A 353 -8.53 -1.32 10.24
CA LYS A 353 -9.19 -2.43 9.52
C LYS A 353 -10.04 -3.28 10.46
N ASP A 354 -9.52 -3.62 11.64
CA ASP A 354 -10.24 -4.38 12.67
C ASP A 354 -11.49 -3.64 13.17
N ALA A 355 -11.50 -2.31 13.04
CA ALA A 355 -12.63 -1.48 13.46
C ALA A 355 -13.84 -1.55 12.51
N VAL A 356 -13.68 -1.98 11.25
CA VAL A 356 -14.67 -1.77 10.16
C VAL A 356 -16.08 -2.23 10.53
N ASP A 357 -16.21 -3.42 11.10
CA ASP A 357 -17.51 -4.03 11.46
C ASP A 357 -17.91 -3.76 12.91
N ILE A 358 -17.13 -2.96 13.63
CA ILE A 358 -17.36 -2.58 15.02
C ILE A 358 -17.94 -1.17 15.05
N HIS A 359 -18.94 -0.95 15.91
CA HIS A 359 -19.53 0.37 16.10
C HIS A 359 -18.45 1.43 16.42
N LYS A 360 -18.58 2.64 15.84
CA LYS A 360 -17.54 3.69 15.89
C LYS A 360 -16.98 3.97 17.30
N ASP A 361 -17.84 4.03 18.31
CA ASP A 361 -17.43 4.31 19.70
C ASP A 361 -16.84 3.11 20.45
N ASN A 362 -16.84 1.93 19.84
CA ASN A 362 -16.45 0.65 20.44
C ASN A 362 -15.06 0.16 19.98
N HIS A 363 -14.33 0.93 19.17
CA HIS A 363 -12.98 0.54 18.73
C HIS A 363 -12.12 1.77 18.47
N ILE A 364 -10.88 1.79 18.98
CA ILE A 364 -9.98 2.95 18.85
C ILE A 364 -9.60 3.23 17.39
N GLY A 365 -9.58 2.19 16.55
CA GLY A 365 -9.20 2.25 15.14
C GLY A 365 -9.97 3.30 14.33
N HIS A 366 -11.26 3.54 14.65
CA HIS A 366 -12.08 4.57 14.00
C HIS A 366 -11.60 6.01 14.23
N HIS A 367 -10.72 6.19 15.21
CA HIS A 367 -10.30 7.50 15.69
C HIS A 367 -8.79 7.69 15.56
N LEU A 368 -8.00 6.65 15.30
CA LEU A 368 -6.54 6.75 15.21
C LEU A 368 -6.09 7.56 13.99
N SER A 369 -5.20 8.51 14.23
CA SER A 369 -4.47 9.28 13.22
C SER A 369 -2.97 9.18 13.45
N ILE A 370 -2.20 9.29 12.36
CA ILE A 370 -0.74 9.25 12.38
C ILE A 370 -0.14 10.31 11.48
N LEU A 371 0.83 11.02 12.03
CA LEU A 371 1.82 11.79 11.31
C LEU A 371 3.10 10.97 11.24
N TRP A 372 3.64 10.77 10.03
CA TRP A 372 4.83 9.96 9.78
C TRP A 372 5.80 10.72 8.87
N GLU A 373 6.73 11.45 9.47
CA GLU A 373 7.64 12.35 8.77
C GLU A 373 8.97 11.70 8.47
N ASP A 374 9.00 10.88 7.43
CA ASP A 374 10.22 10.29 6.92
C ASP A 374 11.01 11.32 6.07
N PRO A 375 12.19 11.79 6.51
CA PRO A 375 13.00 12.74 5.73
C PRO A 375 13.58 12.15 4.46
N GLU A 376 13.63 10.82 4.32
CA GLU A 376 14.13 10.16 3.11
C GLU A 376 13.07 10.10 2.01
N LEU A 377 11.78 10.23 2.35
CA LEU A 377 10.66 10.20 1.39
C LEU A 377 10.26 11.62 0.94
N LEU A 378 11.07 12.26 0.11
CA LEU A 378 10.79 13.59 -0.44
C LEU A 378 10.12 13.54 -1.82
N LEU A 379 9.42 14.62 -2.19
CA LEU A 379 8.92 14.75 -3.56
C LEU A 379 10.10 14.98 -4.52
N PRO A 380 10.01 14.55 -5.79
CA PRO A 380 11.16 14.52 -6.70
C PRO A 380 11.79 15.89 -7.02
N HIS A 381 11.05 16.98 -6.78
CA HIS A 381 11.50 18.35 -7.03
C HIS A 381 12.10 19.04 -5.79
N ILE A 382 12.24 18.32 -4.67
CA ILE A 382 12.74 18.86 -3.41
C ILE A 382 14.11 18.27 -3.15
N ASP A 383 15.10 19.16 -3.07
CA ASP A 383 16.41 18.87 -2.54
C ASP A 383 16.68 19.90 -1.42
N TYR A 384 17.07 19.42 -0.25
CA TYR A 384 17.63 20.28 0.79
C TYR A 384 19.15 20.26 0.59
N GLU A 385 19.72 21.39 0.20
CA GLU A 385 21.15 21.55 -0.08
C GLU A 385 22.03 21.46 1.17
#